data_AF-I7K1M8-F1
#
_entry.id   AF-I7K1M8-F1
#
_cell.length_a   1.000
_cell.length_b   1.000
_cell.length_c   1.000
_cell.angle_alpha   90.00
_cell.angle_beta   90.00
_cell.angle_gamma   90.00
#
_symmetry.space_group_name_H-M   'P 1'
#
loop_
_entity.id
_entity.type
_entity.pdbx_description
1 polymer ?
#
loop_
_entity_poly.entity_id
_entity_poly.type
_entity_poly.pdbx_seq_one_letter_code
_entity_poly.pdbx_strand_id
1 'polypeptide(L)' 'MNYREKLENRLQLDYFSDSYKKFESDFYRFSALKTPLTFLTDDILLEMAESMCIILD' A
#
# COMPACT_ATOMS: atom_id res chain seq x y z
N MET A 1 24.22 13.19 -8.91
CA MET A 1 22.84 12.72 -9.16
C MET A 1 22.03 13.04 -7.91
N ASN A 2 21.12 14.00 -8.01
CA ASN A 2 20.39 14.55 -6.85
C ASN A 2 19.33 13.54 -6.36
N TYR A 3 19.16 13.40 -5.04
CA TYR A 3 18.14 12.52 -4.46
C TYR A 3 16.72 12.89 -4.93
N ARG A 4 16.47 14.18 -5.17
CA ARG A 4 15.20 14.69 -5.69
C ARG A 4 14.93 14.22 -7.11
N GLU A 5 15.92 14.26 -8.00
CA GLU A 5 15.81 13.74 -9.38
C GLU A 5 15.56 12.22 -9.41
N LYS A 6 16.15 11.47 -8.46
CA LYS A 6 15.86 10.04 -8.30
C LYS A 6 14.43 9.79 -7.79
N LEU A 7 13.88 10.67 -6.94
CA LEU A 7 12.51 10.56 -6.43
C LEU A 7 11.50 10.94 -7.52
N GLU A 8 11.73 12.03 -8.24
CA GLU A 8 10.83 12.54 -9.29
C GLU A 8 10.64 11.53 -10.43
N ASN A 9 11.69 10.80 -10.81
CA ASN A 9 11.58 9.71 -11.79
C ASN A 9 11.09 8.38 -11.21
N ARG A 10 11.04 8.21 -9.88
CA ARG A 10 10.53 6.99 -9.22
C ARG A 10 9.07 7.10 -8.77
N LEU A 11 8.56 8.31 -8.55
CA LEU A 11 7.20 8.57 -8.06
C LEU A 11 6.16 8.69 -9.17
N GLN A 12 6.45 8.20 -10.36
CA GLN A 12 5.43 8.01 -11.38
C GLN A 12 4.75 6.68 -11.10
N LEU A 13 3.53 6.74 -10.54
CA LEU A 13 2.69 5.56 -10.43
C LEU A 13 2.39 5.06 -11.84
N ASP A 14 2.75 3.81 -12.12
CA ASP A 14 2.38 3.17 -13.38
C ASP A 14 0.92 2.73 -13.32
N TYR A 15 0.03 3.64 -13.68
CA TYR A 15 -1.42 3.42 -13.70
C TYR A 15 -1.86 2.30 -14.66
N PHE A 16 -1.06 1.96 -15.65
CA PHE A 16 -1.38 0.91 -16.62
C PHE A 16 -0.80 -0.46 -16.23
N SER A 17 0.08 -0.51 -15.22
CA SER A 17 0.62 -1.74 -14.68
C SER A 17 -0.47 -2.64 -14.11
N ASP A 18 -0.24 -3.95 -14.18
CA ASP A 18 -1.14 -4.93 -13.57
C ASP A 18 -1.13 -4.83 -12.03
N SER A 19 -0.02 -4.40 -11.44
CA SER A 19 0.09 -4.11 -10.00
C SER A 19 -0.88 -3.00 -9.58
N TYR A 20 -0.97 -1.92 -10.35
CA TYR A 20 -1.89 -0.82 -10.07
C TYR A 20 -3.35 -1.26 -10.23
N LYS A 21 -3.69 -1.99 -11.31
CA LYS A 21 -5.06 -2.53 -11.50
C LYS A 21 -5.50 -3.42 -10.34
N LYS A 22 -4.59 -4.25 -9.82
CA LYS A 22 -4.86 -5.11 -8.67
C LYS A 22 -5.10 -4.28 -7.40
N PHE A 23 -4.24 -3.29 -7.15
CA PHE A 23 -4.43 -2.32 -6.06
C PHE A 23 -5.78 -1.59 -6.16
N GLU A 24 -6.16 -1.12 -7.35
CA GLU A 24 -7.43 -0.42 -7.59
C GLU A 24 -8.64 -1.31 -7.26
N SER A 25 -8.65 -2.56 -7.75
CA SER A 25 -9.70 -3.53 -7.45
C SER A 25 -9.82 -3.81 -5.95
N ASP A 26 -8.69 -4.02 -5.27
CA ASP A 26 -8.67 -4.27 -3.83
C ASP A 26 -9.12 -3.03 -3.05
N PHE A 27 -8.69 -1.83 -3.44
CA PHE A 27 -9.11 -0.57 -2.82
C PHE A 27 -10.62 -0.37 -2.90
N TYR A 28 -11.24 -0.58 -4.06
CA TYR A 28 -12.70 -0.46 -4.18
C TYR A 28 -13.45 -1.52 -3.38
N ARG A 29 -12.90 -2.74 -3.27
CA ARG A 29 -13.47 -3.80 -2.44
C ARG A 29 -13.47 -3.45 -0.96
N PHE A 30 -12.36 -2.94 -0.44
CA PHE A 30 -12.20 -2.66 0.99
C PHE A 30 -12.78 -1.29 1.40
N SER A 31 -12.84 -0.31 0.51
CA SER A 31 -13.48 0.99 0.78
C SER A 31 -15.01 0.91 0.90
N ALA A 32 -15.63 -0.09 0.28
CA ALA A 32 -17.07 -0.36 0.41
C ALA A 32 -17.45 -1.12 1.70
N LEU A 33 -16.48 -1.43 2.57
CA LEU A 33 -16.77 -2.08 3.84
C LEU A 33 -17.65 -1.19 4.71
N LYS A 34 -18.67 -1.80 5.33
CA LYS A 34 -19.55 -1.12 6.30
C LYS A 34 -18.82 -0.78 7.60
N THR A 35 -17.72 -1.46 7.88
CA THR A 35 -16.87 -1.22 9.05
C THR A 35 -16.00 0.00 8.79
N PRO A 36 -16.07 1.05 9.63
CA PRO A 36 -15.21 2.21 9.51
C PRO A 36 -13.74 1.82 9.58
N LEU A 37 -12.91 2.46 8.75
CA LEU A 37 -11.47 2.21 8.65
C LEU A 37 -10.75 2.33 10.00
N THR A 38 -11.26 3.16 10.90
CA THR A 38 -10.72 3.37 12.26
C THR A 38 -10.60 2.08 13.07
N PHE A 39 -11.49 1.10 12.84
CA PHE A 39 -11.45 -0.19 13.54
C PHE A 39 -10.50 -1.20 12.89
N LEU A 40 -10.10 -0.97 11.64
CA LEU A 40 -9.18 -1.82 10.89
C LEU A 40 -7.72 -1.35 11.02
N THR A 41 -7.51 -0.11 11.49
CA THR A 41 -6.17 0.48 11.64
C THR A 41 -5.27 -0.38 12.53
N ASP A 42 -5.79 -0.87 13.65
CA ASP A 42 -5.01 -1.69 14.60
C ASP A 42 -4.63 -3.03 13.97
N ASP A 43 -5.56 -3.68 13.28
CA ASP A 43 -5.31 -4.95 12.58
C ASP A 43 -4.30 -4.79 11.44
N ILE A 44 -4.38 -3.69 10.69
CA ILE A 44 -3.43 -3.36 9.62
C ILE A 44 -2.04 -3.10 10.21
N LEU A 45 -1.94 -2.33 11.29
CA LEU A 45 -0.67 -2.04 11.94
C LEU A 45 -0.05 -3.30 12.54
N LEU A 46 -0.86 -4.21 13.09
CA LEU A 46 -0.41 -5.50 13.58
C LEU A 46 0.14 -6.37 12.45
N GLU A 47 -0.61 -6.51 11.34
CA GLU A 47 -0.15 -7.28 10.18
C GLU A 47 1.16 -6.71 9.64
N MET A 48 1.22 -5.39 9.43
CA MET A 48 2.43 -4.72 8.94
C MET A 48 3.62 -4.94 9.87
N ALA A 49 3.41 -4.95 11.19
CA ALA A 49 4.46 -5.24 12.15
C ALA A 49 4.93 -6.71 12.08
N GLU A 50 4.01 -7.66 11.95
CA GLU A 50 4.34 -9.08 11.80
C GLU A 50 5.06 -9.36 10.48
N SER A 51 4.54 -8.85 9.35
CA SER A 51 5.15 -8.95 8.03
C SER A 51 6.53 -8.28 7.97
N MET A 52 6.72 -7.16 8.66
CA MET A 52 8.04 -6.50 8.77
C MET A 52 9.02 -7.28 9.64
N CYS A 53 8.53 -7.96 10.68
CA CYS A 53 9.35 -8.83 11.53
C CYS A 53 9.86 -10.06 10.76
N ILE A 54 9.01 -10.67 9.92
CA ILE A 54 9.37 -11.84 9.09
C ILE A 54 10.47 -11.52 8.05
N ILE A 55 10.69 -10.26 7.70
CA ILE A 55 11.73 -9.84 6.72
C ILE A 55 13.11 -9.65 7.39
N LEU A 56 13.21 -9.77 8.73
CA LEU A 56 14.45 -9.62 9.50
C LEU A 56 15.03 -10.92 10.08
N ASP A 57 14.42 -12.09 9.79
CA ASP A 57 14.96 -13.43 10.13
C ASP A 57 15.53 -14.18 8.91
#